data_AF-A0AAU3YVM1-F1
#
_entry.id   AF-A0AAU3YVM1-F1
#
_cell.length_a   1.000
_cell.length_b   1.000
_cell.length_c   1.000
_cell.angle_alpha   90.00
_cell.angle_beta   90.00
_cell.angle_gamma   90.00
#
_symmetry.space_group_name_H-M   'P 1'
#
loop_
_entity.id
_entity.type
_entity.pdbx_description
1 polymer ?
#
loop_
_entity_poly.entity_id
_entity_poly.type
_entity_poly.pdbx_seq_one_letter_code
_entity_poly.pdbx_strand_id
1 'polypeptide(L)'
;MDTDTDLNRLMALMTGDEKHGPAATSTLDALWVLYDRVLRVTPQTVSAPGRDRFLLSKGHGPMAYYAVLAAKGFFPDALLAGFGSYDSPLGHHPDRLLVPGAEIGSGSLGHGLPLGVGTVLGLRAQRLTEPRVWVLIGDAELDEGSVHEAIAYAGPAGLEQLHTVVIDNASASYSAPGGIAARFAAGGWSVETVDGRDHEQLYAAFTAPHPGRPHAVVARVEPKNT
;
A
#
# COMPACT_ATOMS: atom_id res chain seq x y z
N MET A 1 22.42 -8.93 -6.40
CA MET A 1 22.45 -8.37 -5.03
C MET A 1 21.19 -8.88 -4.38
N ASP A 2 21.31 -9.57 -3.26
CA ASP A 2 20.16 -10.16 -2.57
C ASP A 2 19.25 -9.02 -2.06
N THR A 3 18.07 -8.87 -2.67
CA THR A 3 17.17 -7.73 -2.47
C THR A 3 16.72 -7.62 -1.02
N ASP A 4 16.56 -8.75 -0.35
CA ASP A 4 16.15 -8.82 1.06
C ASP A 4 17.27 -8.32 1.98
N THR A 5 18.52 -8.65 1.67
CA THR A 5 19.68 -8.19 2.44
C THR A 5 19.89 -6.68 2.33
N ASP A 6 19.60 -6.08 1.17
CA ASP A 6 19.75 -4.62 0.96
C ASP A 6 18.62 -3.81 1.58
N LEU A 7 17.36 -4.26 1.46
CA LEU A 7 16.22 -3.57 2.06
C LEU A 7 16.26 -3.61 3.60
N ASN A 8 16.67 -4.73 4.19
CA ASN A 8 16.86 -4.82 5.64
C ASN A 8 17.95 -3.87 6.14
N ARG A 9 19.05 -3.73 5.38
CA ARG A 9 20.09 -2.74 5.65
C ARG A 9 19.52 -1.32 5.60
N LEU A 10 18.74 -0.97 4.58
CA LEU A 10 18.14 0.36 4.45
C LEU A 10 17.16 0.64 5.59
N MET A 11 16.33 -0.35 5.97
CA MET A 11 15.45 -0.22 7.12
C MET A 11 16.22 0.01 8.42
N ALA A 12 17.36 -0.67 8.61
CA ALA A 12 18.20 -0.52 9.81
C ALA A 12 18.85 0.86 9.96
N LEU A 13 18.85 1.71 8.91
CA LEU A 13 19.32 3.10 9.01
C LEU A 13 18.33 3.99 9.79
N MET A 14 17.06 3.58 9.91
CA MET A 14 16.03 4.31 10.64
C MET A 14 15.91 3.74 12.06
N THR A 15 16.15 4.57 13.07
CA THR A 15 16.12 4.18 14.50
C THR A 15 15.12 5.04 15.29
N GLY A 16 14.75 4.63 16.49
CA GLY A 16 13.87 5.40 17.39
C GLY A 16 12.36 5.17 17.21
N ASP A 17 11.97 4.19 16.39
CA ASP A 17 10.57 3.77 16.22
C ASP A 17 10.40 2.25 16.18
N GLU A 18 11.21 1.54 16.96
CA GLU A 18 11.27 0.08 17.03
C GLU A 18 9.91 -0.53 17.41
N LYS A 19 9.07 0.22 18.14
CA LYS A 19 7.68 -0.16 18.46
C LYS A 19 6.81 -0.42 17.22
N HIS A 20 7.14 0.16 16.07
CA HIS A 20 6.45 -0.07 14.80
C HIS A 20 7.21 -1.02 13.87
N GLY A 21 8.30 -1.66 14.33
CA GLY A 21 9.06 -2.65 13.56
C GLY A 21 8.18 -3.73 12.91
N PRO A 22 7.29 -4.41 13.65
CA PRO A 22 6.38 -5.41 13.06
C PRO A 22 5.45 -4.85 11.98
N ALA A 23 5.01 -3.60 12.12
CA ALA A 23 4.17 -2.93 11.12
C ALA A 23 4.96 -2.63 9.84
N ALA A 24 6.24 -2.28 9.96
CA ALA A 24 7.10 -2.07 8.81
C ALA A 24 7.41 -3.40 8.09
N THR A 25 7.89 -4.41 8.82
CA THR A 25 8.34 -5.69 8.23
C THR A 25 7.19 -6.47 7.58
N SER A 26 5.98 -6.38 8.12
CA SER A 26 4.77 -7.02 7.53
C SER A 26 4.38 -6.46 6.16
N THR A 27 4.87 -5.28 5.78
CA THR A 27 4.49 -4.62 4.52
C THR A 27 5.60 -4.70 3.45
N LEU A 28 6.82 -5.07 3.84
CA LEU A 28 8.02 -4.91 3.02
C LEU A 28 7.94 -5.66 1.69
N ASP A 29 7.60 -6.95 1.74
CA ASP A 29 7.54 -7.84 0.57
C ASP A 29 6.51 -7.35 -0.46
N ALA A 30 5.30 -7.01 0.00
CA ALA A 30 4.26 -6.45 -0.86
C ALA A 30 4.67 -5.11 -1.50
N LEU A 31 5.26 -4.21 -0.72
CA LEU A 31 5.77 -2.93 -1.23
C LEU A 31 6.87 -3.13 -2.27
N TRP A 32 7.81 -4.04 -2.00
CA TRP A 32 8.90 -4.34 -2.93
C TRP A 32 8.37 -4.86 -4.26
N VAL A 33 7.53 -5.90 -4.24
CA VAL A 33 6.95 -6.48 -5.46
C VAL A 33 6.15 -5.43 -6.24
N LEU A 34 5.38 -4.58 -5.56
CA LEU A 34 4.65 -3.49 -6.21
C LEU A 34 5.60 -2.55 -6.95
N TYR A 35 6.60 -2.00 -6.27
CA TYR A 35 7.50 -1.00 -6.83
C TYR A 35 8.51 -1.58 -7.83
N ASP A 36 8.86 -2.85 -7.71
CA ASP A 36 9.87 -3.48 -8.56
C ASP A 36 9.28 -4.03 -9.86
N ARG A 37 8.08 -4.61 -9.80
CA ARG A 37 7.53 -5.42 -10.90
C ARG A 37 6.17 -4.95 -11.42
N VAL A 38 5.41 -4.15 -10.67
CA VAL A 38 3.99 -3.87 -10.98
C VAL A 38 3.74 -2.41 -11.33
N LEU A 39 4.16 -1.48 -10.48
CA LEU A 39 3.83 -0.07 -10.61
C LEU A 39 4.58 0.57 -11.78
N ARG A 40 3.84 1.27 -12.64
CA ARG A 40 4.42 2.13 -13.67
C ARG A 40 4.74 3.50 -13.06
N VAL A 41 5.75 3.57 -12.19
CA VAL A 41 6.25 4.83 -11.62
C VAL A 41 7.74 4.71 -11.27
N THR A 42 8.47 5.78 -11.57
CA THR A 42 9.88 5.96 -11.24
C THR A 42 10.11 7.42 -10.85
N PRO A 43 11.29 7.77 -10.30
CA PRO A 43 11.60 9.17 -9.98
C PRO A 43 11.48 10.11 -11.20
N GLN A 44 11.80 9.61 -12.40
CA GLN A 44 11.72 10.39 -13.65
C GLN A 44 10.28 10.52 -14.18
N THR A 45 9.39 9.62 -13.78
CA THR A 45 8.02 9.55 -14.30
C THR A 45 6.97 9.94 -13.26
N VAL A 46 7.36 10.35 -12.05
CA VAL A 46 6.45 10.72 -10.94
C VAL A 46 5.50 11.88 -11.27
N SER A 47 5.81 12.70 -12.27
CA SER A 47 4.92 13.77 -12.77
C SER A 47 4.11 13.37 -14.01
N ALA A 48 4.36 12.20 -14.59
CA ALA A 48 3.69 11.77 -15.81
C ALA A 48 2.19 11.52 -15.56
N PRO A 49 1.28 12.04 -16.41
CA PRO A 49 -0.16 11.80 -16.23
C PRO A 49 -0.53 10.31 -16.25
N GLY A 50 0.15 9.52 -17.08
CA GLY A 50 -0.14 8.10 -17.30
C GLY A 50 0.46 7.12 -16.29
N ARG A 51 1.18 7.59 -15.26
CA ARG A 51 1.78 6.71 -14.25
C ARG A 51 0.73 6.09 -13.34
N ASP A 52 1.05 4.99 -12.68
CA ASP A 52 0.21 4.46 -11.60
C ASP A 52 0.32 5.33 -10.33
N ARG A 53 -0.74 5.32 -9.51
CA ARG A 53 -0.80 6.02 -8.22
C ARG A 53 -0.69 4.99 -7.10
N PHE A 54 0.14 5.23 -6.10
CA PHE A 54 0.28 4.35 -4.94
C PHE A 54 0.02 5.11 -3.64
N LEU A 55 -0.98 4.67 -2.89
CA LEU A 55 -1.42 5.26 -1.63
C LEU A 55 -1.09 4.28 -0.50
N LEU A 56 -0.14 4.64 0.36
CA LEU A 56 0.07 3.94 1.61
C LEU A 56 -0.96 4.43 2.63
N SER A 57 -2.04 3.69 2.84
CA SER A 57 -3.06 4.03 3.84
C SER A 57 -2.58 3.67 5.25
N LYS A 58 -1.95 2.49 5.38
CA LYS A 58 -1.28 2.03 6.60
C LYS A 58 0.00 2.85 6.84
N GLY A 59 -0.17 4.12 7.16
CA GLY A 59 0.92 5.08 7.28
C GLY A 59 1.77 4.93 8.54
N HIS A 60 1.33 4.11 9.52
CA HIS A 60 2.08 3.85 10.74
C HIS A 60 3.26 2.90 10.46
N GLY A 61 4.46 3.27 10.92
CA GLY A 61 5.67 2.49 10.69
C GLY A 61 6.14 2.49 9.23
N PRO A 62 6.31 3.66 8.57
CA PRO A 62 6.58 3.77 7.14
C PRO A 62 8.00 3.38 6.74
N MET A 63 8.80 2.82 7.64
CA MET A 63 10.20 2.48 7.40
C MET A 63 10.38 1.57 6.17
N ALA A 64 9.55 0.55 6.00
CA ALA A 64 9.60 -0.30 4.81
C ALA A 64 9.31 0.50 3.53
N TYR A 65 8.34 1.42 3.58
CA TYR A 65 8.00 2.27 2.46
C TYR A 65 9.14 3.23 2.09
N TYR A 66 9.75 3.87 3.08
CA TYR A 66 10.90 4.74 2.84
C TYR A 66 12.12 3.98 2.34
N ALA A 67 12.38 2.78 2.86
CA ALA A 67 13.46 1.92 2.36
C ALA A 67 13.24 1.55 0.89
N VAL A 68 12.02 1.17 0.51
CA VAL A 68 11.68 0.87 -0.89
C VAL A 68 11.83 2.12 -1.77
N LEU A 69 11.33 3.29 -1.35
CA LEU A 69 11.49 4.52 -2.12
C LEU A 69 12.97 4.91 -2.31
N ALA A 70 13.80 4.77 -1.28
CA ALA A 70 15.23 4.98 -1.37
C ALA A 70 15.89 3.99 -2.35
N ALA A 71 15.58 2.69 -2.22
CA ALA A 71 16.10 1.65 -3.11
C ALA A 71 15.69 1.86 -4.59
N LYS A 72 14.51 2.43 -4.85
CA LYS A 72 14.04 2.79 -6.19
C LYS A 72 14.50 4.18 -6.64
N GLY A 73 15.32 4.87 -5.85
CA GLY A 73 15.97 6.12 -6.21
C GLY A 73 15.09 7.38 -6.14
N PHE A 74 13.97 7.34 -5.40
CA PHE A 74 13.13 8.53 -5.20
C PHE A 74 13.84 9.59 -4.35
N PHE A 75 14.74 9.18 -3.46
CA PHE A 75 15.63 10.05 -2.70
C PHE A 75 16.89 9.26 -2.27
N PRO A 76 17.99 9.95 -1.89
CA PRO A 76 19.22 9.28 -1.44
C PRO A 76 19.03 8.48 -0.14
N ASP A 77 19.67 7.32 -0.04
CA ASP A 77 19.67 6.45 1.15
C ASP A 77 20.14 7.17 2.42
N ALA A 78 21.08 8.11 2.31
CA ALA A 78 21.59 8.92 3.41
C ALA A 78 20.47 9.70 4.14
N LEU A 79 19.34 9.97 3.50
CA LEU A 79 18.20 10.64 4.12
C LEU A 79 17.52 9.77 5.19
N LEU A 80 17.61 8.44 5.07
CA LEU A 80 16.99 7.48 5.99
C LEU A 80 17.53 7.64 7.42
N ALA A 81 18.80 7.98 7.58
CA ALA A 81 19.41 8.21 8.90
C ALA A 81 18.81 9.40 9.67
N GLY A 82 18.13 10.32 8.96
CA GLY A 82 17.45 11.47 9.57
C GLY A 82 16.02 11.17 10.00
N PHE A 83 15.49 9.96 9.80
CA PHE A 83 14.10 9.62 10.13
C PHE A 83 13.70 10.04 11.55
N GLY A 84 12.53 10.67 11.67
CA GLY A 84 11.98 11.14 12.95
C GLY A 84 12.65 12.39 13.56
N SER A 85 13.75 12.89 12.97
CA SER A 85 14.37 14.14 13.43
C SER A 85 13.59 15.39 12.98
N TYR A 86 13.76 16.50 13.71
CA TYR A 86 12.94 17.72 13.56
C TYR A 86 12.89 18.28 12.13
N ASP A 87 14.03 18.33 11.44
CA ASP A 87 14.13 18.88 10.07
C ASP A 87 14.00 17.80 8.98
N SER A 88 13.73 16.55 9.37
CA SER A 88 13.66 15.46 8.40
C SER A 88 12.34 15.48 7.64
N PRO A 89 12.37 15.26 6.31
CA PRO A 89 11.15 15.02 5.56
C PRO A 89 10.54 13.64 5.88
N LEU A 90 11.31 12.73 6.49
CA LEU A 90 10.90 11.37 6.80
C LEU A 90 10.37 11.30 8.25
N GLY A 91 9.07 11.54 8.43
CA GLY A 91 8.38 11.41 9.71
C GLY A 91 7.81 10.01 9.96
N HIS A 92 7.25 9.80 11.16
CA HIS A 92 6.55 8.55 11.55
C HIS A 92 5.29 8.26 10.73
N HIS A 93 4.86 9.24 9.93
CA HIS A 93 3.80 9.14 8.95
C HIS A 93 4.26 9.84 7.67
N PRO A 94 4.06 9.24 6.49
CA PRO A 94 4.38 9.87 5.22
C PRO A 94 3.62 11.18 5.03
N ASP A 95 4.33 12.21 4.58
CA ASP A 95 3.77 13.48 4.14
C ASP A 95 4.04 13.67 2.64
N ARG A 96 2.97 13.79 1.84
CA ARG A 96 3.07 13.98 0.38
C ARG A 96 3.80 15.26 -0.04
N LEU A 97 3.88 16.26 0.85
CA LEU A 97 4.56 17.52 0.56
C LEU A 97 6.07 17.43 0.81
N LEU A 98 6.50 16.50 1.65
CA LEU A 98 7.89 16.38 2.08
C LEU A 98 8.59 15.17 1.49
N VAL A 99 7.90 14.03 1.33
CA VAL A 99 8.48 12.76 0.89
C VAL A 99 8.32 12.58 -0.63
N PRO A 100 9.41 12.60 -1.42
CA PRO A 100 9.34 12.34 -2.85
C PRO A 100 8.76 10.95 -3.14
N GLY A 101 7.74 10.89 -3.98
CA GLY A 101 7.04 9.65 -4.33
C GLY A 101 5.84 9.30 -3.44
N ALA A 102 5.65 9.97 -2.30
CA ALA A 102 4.43 9.79 -1.50
C ALA A 102 3.23 10.49 -2.13
N GLU A 103 2.19 9.74 -2.47
CA GLU A 103 0.98 10.30 -3.10
C GLU A 103 0.08 11.04 -2.11
N ILE A 104 0.02 10.55 -0.87
CA ILE A 104 -0.86 11.06 0.18
C ILE A 104 -0.10 11.28 1.49
N GLY A 105 -0.57 12.26 2.27
CA GLY A 105 -0.29 12.28 3.70
C GLY A 105 -1.13 11.20 4.37
N SER A 106 -0.53 10.33 5.18
CA SER A 106 -1.24 9.20 5.82
C SER A 106 -1.05 9.22 7.34
N GLY A 107 -1.62 8.24 8.05
CA GLY A 107 -1.52 8.11 9.50
C GLY A 107 -2.86 8.16 10.25
N SER A 108 -3.91 8.66 9.62
CA SER A 108 -5.27 8.43 10.07
C SER A 108 -5.80 7.19 9.35
N LEU A 109 -6.07 6.13 10.13
CA LEU A 109 -6.59 4.85 9.62
C LEU A 109 -7.85 5.09 8.78
N GLY A 110 -8.00 4.29 7.72
CA GLY A 110 -9.22 4.21 6.93
C GLY A 110 -9.41 5.28 5.86
N HIS A 111 -8.49 6.24 5.72
CA HIS A 111 -8.62 7.32 4.72
C HIS A 111 -8.10 6.95 3.32
N GLY A 112 -7.12 6.06 3.20
CA GLY A 112 -6.46 5.80 1.92
C GLY A 112 -7.36 5.13 0.89
N LEU A 113 -8.24 4.20 1.29
CA LEU A 113 -9.14 3.52 0.34
C LEU A 113 -10.21 4.47 -0.24
N PRO A 114 -10.92 5.29 0.56
CA PRO A 114 -11.76 6.37 0.03
C PRO A 114 -11.01 7.35 -0.89
N LEU A 115 -9.77 7.73 -0.55
CA LEU A 115 -8.94 8.56 -1.42
C LEU A 115 -8.62 7.84 -2.75
N GLY A 116 -8.39 6.54 -2.71
CA GLY A 116 -8.20 5.71 -3.90
C GLY A 116 -9.42 5.70 -4.81
N VAL A 117 -10.62 5.54 -4.24
CA VAL A 117 -11.90 5.68 -4.97
C VAL A 117 -11.99 7.03 -5.67
N GLY A 118 -11.78 8.12 -4.92
CA GLY A 118 -11.80 9.48 -5.48
C GLY A 118 -10.75 9.69 -6.57
N THR A 119 -9.56 9.11 -6.41
CA THR A 119 -8.46 9.20 -7.39
C THR A 119 -8.84 8.53 -8.70
N VAL A 120 -9.43 7.33 -8.67
CA VAL A 120 -9.91 6.65 -9.89
C VAL A 120 -10.98 7.48 -10.60
N LEU A 121 -11.95 8.00 -9.86
CA LEU A 121 -13.01 8.86 -10.43
C LEU A 121 -12.41 10.11 -11.08
N GLY A 122 -11.44 10.75 -10.42
CA GLY A 122 -10.73 11.92 -10.95
C GLY A 122 -9.93 11.62 -12.22
N LEU A 123 -9.26 10.46 -12.30
CA LEU A 123 -8.56 10.02 -13.50
C LEU A 123 -9.53 9.75 -14.66
N ARG A 124 -10.65 9.07 -14.39
CA ARG A 124 -11.71 8.83 -15.40
C ARG A 124 -12.32 10.13 -15.93
N ALA A 125 -12.56 11.12 -15.06
CA ALA A 125 -13.03 12.43 -15.47
C ALA A 125 -12.06 13.16 -16.41
N GLN A 126 -10.76 12.88 -16.28
CA GLN A 126 -9.70 13.35 -17.19
C GLN A 126 -9.49 12.46 -18.42
N ARG A 127 -10.35 11.45 -18.62
CA ARG A 127 -10.25 10.43 -19.68
C ARG A 127 -8.97 9.58 -19.60
N LEU A 128 -8.41 9.44 -18.40
CA LEU A 128 -7.26 8.58 -18.11
C LEU A 128 -7.77 7.25 -17.52
N THR A 129 -8.00 6.28 -18.39
CA THR A 129 -8.54 4.95 -18.00
C THR A 129 -7.46 3.87 -17.84
N GLU A 130 -6.27 4.11 -18.38
CA GLU A 130 -5.13 3.19 -18.29
C GLU A 130 -4.42 3.20 -16.93
N PRO A 131 -4.22 4.34 -16.24
CA PRO A 131 -3.52 4.37 -14.96
C PRO A 131 -4.26 3.60 -13.87
N ARG A 132 -3.51 2.84 -13.07
CA ARG A 132 -4.03 2.10 -11.92
C ARG A 132 -3.82 2.92 -10.65
N VAL A 133 -4.71 2.72 -9.69
CA VAL A 133 -4.62 3.28 -8.34
C VAL A 133 -4.50 2.11 -7.36
N TRP A 134 -3.36 2.04 -6.69
CA TRP A 134 -3.04 1.05 -5.68
C TRP A 134 -3.18 1.66 -4.30
N VAL A 135 -3.90 0.98 -3.42
CA VAL A 135 -4.02 1.35 -2.01
C VAL A 135 -3.52 0.18 -1.16
N LEU A 136 -2.51 0.39 -0.34
CA LEU A 136 -2.10 -0.59 0.67
C LEU A 136 -2.72 -0.20 2.01
N ILE A 137 -3.54 -1.09 2.55
CA ILE A 137 -4.18 -0.96 3.86
C ILE A 137 -3.72 -2.06 4.82
N GLY A 138 -3.80 -1.79 6.11
CA GLY A 138 -3.76 -2.85 7.12
C GLY A 138 -5.15 -3.44 7.35
N ASP A 139 -5.22 -4.70 7.76
CA ASP A 139 -6.48 -5.33 8.19
C ASP A 139 -7.22 -4.55 9.29
N ALA A 140 -6.52 -3.92 10.23
CA ALA A 140 -7.14 -3.08 11.26
C ALA A 140 -7.89 -1.87 10.69
N GLU A 141 -7.54 -1.38 9.49
CA GLU A 141 -8.31 -0.31 8.82
C GLU A 141 -9.69 -0.80 8.37
N LEU A 142 -9.92 -2.11 8.31
CA LEU A 142 -11.24 -2.66 8.03
C LEU A 142 -12.23 -2.37 9.17
N ASP A 143 -11.77 -1.98 10.36
CA ASP A 143 -12.67 -1.53 11.44
C ASP A 143 -13.20 -0.10 11.20
N GLU A 144 -12.62 0.66 10.26
CA GLU A 144 -13.01 2.04 9.97
C GLU A 144 -14.18 2.12 8.99
N GLY A 145 -15.23 2.86 9.39
CA GLY A 145 -16.47 3.01 8.60
C GLY A 145 -16.24 3.48 7.16
N SER A 146 -15.27 4.37 6.95
CA SER A 146 -14.91 4.89 5.63
C SER A 146 -14.42 3.79 4.68
N VAL A 147 -13.74 2.76 5.20
CA VAL A 147 -13.30 1.60 4.42
C VAL A 147 -14.50 0.73 4.03
N HIS A 148 -15.50 0.57 4.90
CA HIS A 148 -16.75 -0.10 4.55
C HIS A 148 -17.49 0.62 3.41
N GLU A 149 -17.63 1.95 3.51
CA GLU A 149 -18.28 2.76 2.47
C GLU A 149 -17.56 2.65 1.13
N ALA A 150 -16.22 2.72 1.13
CA ALA A 150 -15.43 2.59 -0.08
C ALA A 150 -15.54 1.20 -0.73
N ILE A 151 -15.52 0.12 0.07
CA ILE A 151 -15.73 -1.25 -0.43
C ILE A 151 -17.12 -1.40 -1.05
N ALA A 152 -18.16 -0.91 -0.37
CA ALA A 152 -19.54 -1.00 -0.83
C ALA A 152 -19.80 -0.22 -2.12
N TYR A 153 -19.10 0.90 -2.33
CA TYR A 153 -19.25 1.73 -3.52
C TYR A 153 -18.47 1.21 -4.74
N ALA A 154 -17.21 0.81 -4.56
CA ALA A 154 -16.28 0.61 -5.66
C ALA A 154 -16.66 -0.52 -6.63
N GLY A 155 -17.24 -1.62 -6.11
CA GLY A 155 -17.67 -2.75 -6.94
C GLY A 155 -18.84 -2.41 -7.86
N PRO A 156 -19.99 -1.95 -7.32
CA PRO A 156 -21.12 -1.48 -8.14
C PRO A 156 -20.75 -0.36 -9.12
N ALA A 157 -19.78 0.50 -8.77
CA ALA A 157 -19.26 1.55 -9.64
C ALA A 157 -18.29 1.04 -10.73
N GLY A 158 -17.95 -0.25 -10.74
CA GLY A 158 -17.07 -0.86 -11.75
C GLY A 158 -15.69 -0.20 -11.78
N LEU A 159 -15.11 0.09 -10.62
CA LEU A 159 -13.81 0.78 -10.51
C LEU A 159 -12.63 -0.18 -10.78
N GLU A 160 -12.57 -0.72 -12.00
CA GLU A 160 -11.53 -1.68 -12.42
C GLU A 160 -10.08 -1.18 -12.23
N GLN A 161 -9.85 0.14 -12.29
CA GLN A 161 -8.53 0.73 -12.05
C GLN A 161 -8.10 0.71 -10.57
N LEU A 162 -9.00 0.36 -9.63
CA LEU A 162 -8.74 0.35 -8.20
C LEU A 162 -8.24 -1.02 -7.76
N HIS A 163 -7.02 -1.04 -7.23
CA HIS A 163 -6.40 -2.20 -6.63
C HIS A 163 -6.15 -1.93 -5.14
N THR A 164 -6.48 -2.90 -4.30
CA THR A 164 -6.27 -2.82 -2.85
C THR A 164 -5.40 -3.99 -2.40
N VAL A 165 -4.33 -3.71 -1.69
CA VAL A 165 -3.55 -4.73 -0.97
C VAL A 165 -3.90 -4.62 0.51
N VAL A 166 -4.37 -5.71 1.10
CA VAL A 166 -4.65 -5.81 2.52
C VAL A 166 -3.54 -6.64 3.16
N ILE A 167 -2.76 -6.02 4.05
CA ILE A 167 -1.82 -6.77 4.89
C ILE A 167 -2.59 -7.34 6.09
N ASP A 168 -2.78 -8.66 6.07
CA ASP A 168 -3.51 -9.42 7.09
C ASP A 168 -2.53 -10.03 8.09
N ASN A 169 -2.36 -9.35 9.22
CA ASN A 169 -1.54 -9.79 10.35
C ASN A 169 -2.39 -10.05 11.60
N ALA A 170 -3.69 -10.34 11.40
CA ALA A 170 -4.67 -10.62 12.45
C ALA A 170 -4.78 -9.54 13.55
N SER A 171 -4.66 -8.26 13.17
CA SER A 171 -4.86 -7.11 14.05
C SER A 171 -6.28 -6.53 14.01
N ALA A 172 -7.11 -6.91 13.04
CA ALA A 172 -8.50 -6.44 12.97
C ALA A 172 -9.33 -6.87 14.19
N SER A 173 -10.10 -5.95 14.77
CA SER A 173 -10.88 -6.18 15.99
C SER A 173 -12.22 -6.84 15.69
N TYR A 174 -12.82 -6.53 14.54
CA TYR A 174 -14.15 -7.00 14.16
C TYR A 174 -14.06 -7.93 12.94
N SER A 175 -13.87 -9.22 13.20
CA SER A 175 -13.87 -10.23 12.14
C SER A 175 -15.27 -10.44 11.57
N ALA A 176 -15.42 -10.25 10.26
CA ALA A 176 -16.65 -10.61 9.55
C ALA A 176 -16.70 -12.13 9.32
N PRO A 177 -17.89 -12.76 9.36
CA PRO A 177 -18.06 -14.14 8.89
C PRO A 177 -17.52 -14.32 7.47
N GLY A 178 -16.67 -15.33 7.26
CA GLY A 178 -16.01 -15.57 5.96
C GLY A 178 -14.70 -14.81 5.73
N GLY A 179 -14.27 -13.98 6.69
CA GLY A 179 -12.98 -13.29 6.66
C GLY A 179 -12.92 -12.10 5.71
N ILE A 180 -11.72 -11.52 5.57
CA ILE A 180 -11.48 -10.31 4.77
C ILE A 180 -11.90 -10.53 3.31
N ALA A 181 -11.60 -11.69 2.74
CA ALA A 181 -11.92 -11.98 1.34
C ALA A 181 -13.42 -11.96 1.06
N ALA A 182 -14.23 -12.55 1.95
CA ALA A 182 -15.70 -12.56 1.81
C ALA A 182 -16.28 -11.14 1.86
N ARG A 183 -15.70 -10.25 2.66
CA ARG A 183 -16.14 -8.85 2.77
C ARG A 183 -15.96 -8.09 1.45
N PHE A 184 -14.80 -8.21 0.81
CA PHE A 184 -14.57 -7.60 -0.51
C PHE A 184 -15.44 -8.24 -1.60
N ALA A 185 -15.57 -9.57 -1.59
CA ALA A 185 -16.41 -10.29 -2.54
C ALA A 185 -17.88 -9.86 -2.46
N ALA A 186 -18.41 -9.67 -1.24
CA ALA A 186 -19.76 -9.15 -1.01
C ALA A 186 -19.94 -7.72 -1.55
N GLY A 187 -18.88 -6.92 -1.57
CA GLY A 187 -18.84 -5.61 -2.21
C GLY A 187 -18.68 -5.63 -3.73
N GLY A 188 -18.66 -6.81 -4.39
CA GLY A 188 -18.51 -6.93 -5.84
C GLY A 188 -17.05 -6.96 -6.36
N TRP A 189 -16.06 -7.02 -5.48
CA TRP A 189 -14.64 -7.01 -5.84
C TRP A 189 -14.14 -8.38 -6.28
N SER A 190 -13.20 -8.42 -7.23
CA SER A 190 -12.35 -9.59 -7.42
C SER A 190 -11.39 -9.71 -6.22
N VAL A 191 -11.17 -10.91 -5.69
CA VAL A 191 -10.36 -11.08 -4.48
C VAL A 191 -9.50 -12.33 -4.54
N GLU A 192 -8.24 -12.19 -4.15
CA GLU A 192 -7.31 -13.28 -3.96
C GLU A 192 -6.68 -13.22 -2.57
N THR A 193 -6.29 -14.38 -2.03
CA THR A 193 -5.56 -14.46 -0.76
C THR A 193 -4.29 -15.27 -0.98
N VAL A 194 -3.16 -14.69 -0.60
CA VAL A 194 -1.82 -15.22 -0.87
C VAL A 194 -0.94 -15.17 0.38
N ASP A 195 0.15 -15.92 0.34
CA ASP A 195 1.25 -15.72 1.29
C ASP A 195 1.92 -14.37 1.01
N GLY A 196 1.90 -13.48 2.01
CA GLY A 196 2.48 -12.14 1.94
C GLY A 196 4.02 -12.13 1.94
N ARG A 197 4.67 -13.28 2.14
CA ARG A 197 6.13 -13.46 2.07
C ARG A 197 6.60 -14.05 0.75
N ASP A 198 5.69 -14.55 -0.09
CA ASP A 198 6.02 -15.16 -1.37
C ASP A 198 5.89 -14.12 -2.50
N HIS A 199 7.02 -13.65 -3.01
CA HIS A 199 7.06 -12.61 -4.05
C HIS A 199 6.41 -13.06 -5.36
N GLU A 200 6.45 -14.35 -5.68
CA GLU A 200 5.82 -14.87 -6.91
C GLU A 200 4.30 -14.98 -6.76
N GLN A 201 3.81 -15.41 -5.60
CA GLN A 201 2.36 -15.38 -5.31
C GLN A 201 1.83 -13.95 -5.29
N LEU A 202 2.54 -13.01 -4.65
CA LEU A 202 2.21 -11.59 -4.65
C LEU A 202 2.14 -11.03 -6.08
N TYR A 203 3.18 -11.27 -6.88
CA TYR A 203 3.22 -10.79 -8.26
C TYR A 203 2.10 -11.38 -9.12
N ALA A 204 1.85 -12.69 -8.99
CA ALA A 204 0.76 -13.37 -9.70
C ALA A 204 -0.60 -12.76 -9.34
N ALA A 205 -0.88 -12.55 -8.06
CA ALA A 205 -2.13 -11.94 -7.60
C ALA A 205 -2.24 -10.47 -8.05
N PHE A 206 -1.17 -9.67 -7.94
CA PHE A 206 -1.18 -8.26 -8.36
C PHE A 206 -1.41 -8.07 -9.87
N THR A 207 -1.14 -9.09 -10.67
CA THR A 207 -1.27 -9.05 -12.14
C THR A 207 -2.42 -9.89 -12.67
N ALA A 208 -3.22 -10.51 -11.80
CA ALA A 208 -4.35 -11.33 -12.17
C ALA A 208 -5.43 -10.51 -12.92
N PRO A 209 -6.01 -11.03 -14.02
CA PRO A 209 -7.10 -10.34 -14.72
C PRO A 209 -8.40 -10.27 -13.90
N HIS A 210 -9.03 -9.10 -13.84
CA HIS A 210 -10.29 -8.88 -13.10
C HIS A 210 -11.26 -7.94 -13.85
N PRO A 211 -11.68 -8.30 -15.07
CA PRO A 211 -12.42 -7.40 -15.95
C PRO A 211 -13.69 -6.85 -15.30
N GLY A 212 -13.88 -5.53 -15.39
CA GLY A 212 -15.05 -4.80 -14.90
C GLY A 212 -15.16 -4.64 -13.39
N ARG A 213 -14.19 -5.13 -12.59
CA ARG A 213 -14.27 -5.15 -11.12
C ARG A 213 -13.02 -4.54 -10.49
N PRO A 214 -13.15 -3.79 -9.38
CA PRO A 214 -11.99 -3.49 -8.55
C PRO A 214 -11.42 -4.79 -7.96
N HIS A 215 -10.13 -4.78 -7.62
CA HIS A 215 -9.41 -5.98 -7.21
C HIS A 215 -8.75 -5.82 -5.83
N ALA A 216 -8.87 -6.85 -5.00
CA ALA A 216 -8.27 -6.90 -3.68
C ALA A 216 -7.36 -8.13 -3.54
N VAL A 217 -6.15 -7.92 -3.02
CA VAL A 217 -5.24 -9.00 -2.65
C VAL A 217 -5.06 -8.97 -1.14
N VAL A 218 -5.45 -10.05 -0.48
CA VAL A 218 -5.23 -10.26 0.96
C VAL A 218 -3.90 -10.99 1.13
N ALA A 219 -2.87 -10.25 1.51
CA ALA A 219 -1.54 -10.79 1.77
C ALA A 219 -1.44 -11.18 3.26
N ARG A 220 -1.45 -12.48 3.55
CA ARG A 220 -1.35 -12.98 4.92
C ARG A 220 0.10 -13.01 5.36
N VAL A 221 0.33 -12.48 6.56
CA VAL A 221 1.64 -12.50 7.21
C VAL A 221 1.48 -12.98 8.65
N GLU A 222 2.59 -13.07 9.37
CA GLU A 222 2.60 -13.50 10.76
C GLU A 222 1.76 -12.54 11.64
N PRO A 223 1.05 -13.07 12.65
CA PRO A 223 0.27 -12.24 13.55
C PRO A 223 1.12 -11.18 14.26
N LYS A 224 0.54 -10.00 14.52
CA LYS A 224 1.26 -8.89 15.17
C LYS A 224 1.87 -9.24 16.55
N ASN A 225 1.26 -10.19 17.27
CA ASN A 225 1.63 -10.54 18.65
C ASN A 225 2.34 -11.90 18.80
N THR A 226 2.80 -12.50 17.71
CA THR A 226 3.59 -13.75 17.74
C THR A 226 5.09 -13.51 17.77
#